data_AF-A0A6I1ESD2-F1
#
_entry.id   AF-A0A6I1ESD2-F1
#
_cell.length_a   1.000
_cell.length_b   1.000
_cell.length_c   1.000
_cell.angle_alpha   90.00
_cell.angle_beta   90.00
_cell.angle_gamma   90.00
#
_symmetry.space_group_name_H-M   'P 1'
#
loop_
_entity.id
_entity.type
_entity.pdbx_description
1 polymer ?
#
loop_
_entity_poly.entity_id
_entity_poly.type
_entity_poly.pdbx_seq_one_letter_code
_entity_poly.pdbx_strand_id
1 'polypeptide(L)'
;MQLASAQAAGSPKGKGAFEEAPLSGGLLSDYLSDLEGACAYAEASRRAMLRLICGGMRWKMESVLSVVHNYVDCSDTVPILRKGAISAKAGEPVAIPINMRDGILLGEGLGNPEWNESAPHGAGRILKRDAVKNVLTVSRLREEMKAAGIQSPSISAETLDEAPEAYRALADILPALAPTVRVTQRLVPVWCFKGGKG
;
A
#
# COMPACT_ATOMS: atom_id res chain seq x y z
N MET A 1 11.22 23.65 -41.26
CA MET A 1 10.09 22.70 -41.11
C MET A 1 9.35 23.12 -39.85
N GLN A 2 8.11 23.59 -40.01
CA GLN A 2 7.37 24.41 -39.05
C GLN A 2 6.99 23.66 -37.77
N LEU A 3 7.15 24.35 -36.64
CA LEU A 3 6.54 24.06 -35.35
C LEU A 3 5.01 24.13 -35.50
N ALA A 4 4.33 23.00 -35.31
CA ALA A 4 2.88 22.95 -35.27
C ALA A 4 2.39 23.40 -33.88
N SER A 5 1.61 24.46 -33.91
CA SER A 5 0.87 25.08 -32.81
C SER A 5 0.02 24.07 -32.03
N ALA A 6 0.08 24.15 -30.70
CA ALA A 6 -0.85 23.49 -29.80
C ALA A 6 -2.28 23.94 -30.09
N GLN A 7 -3.10 23.05 -30.63
CA GLN A 7 -4.55 23.21 -30.58
C GLN A 7 -5.03 22.59 -29.27
N ALA A 8 -5.56 23.44 -28.40
CA ALA A 8 -6.36 23.00 -27.26
C ALA A 8 -7.51 22.13 -27.80
N ALA A 9 -7.50 20.84 -27.45
CA ALA A 9 -8.64 19.97 -27.69
C ALA A 9 -9.86 20.60 -27.03
N GLY A 10 -10.89 20.89 -27.84
CA GLY A 10 -12.06 21.65 -27.44
C GLY A 10 -12.76 21.09 -26.21
N SER A 11 -13.30 21.98 -25.38
CA SER A 11 -14.15 21.62 -24.24
C SER A 11 -15.27 20.68 -24.69
N PRO A 12 -15.43 19.50 -24.06
CA PRO A 12 -16.57 18.65 -24.34
C PRO A 12 -17.83 19.34 -23.80
N LYS A 13 -18.69 19.80 -24.70
CA LYS A 13 -20.07 20.15 -24.36
C LYS A 13 -20.85 18.86 -24.12
N GLY A 14 -20.77 18.36 -22.89
CA GLY A 14 -21.58 17.25 -22.40
C GLY A 14 -21.48 17.18 -20.88
N LYS A 15 -22.60 16.96 -20.19
CA LYS A 15 -22.64 16.70 -18.73
C LYS A 15 -22.12 15.28 -18.44
N GLY A 16 -20.89 14.98 -18.84
CA GLY A 16 -20.13 13.80 -18.46
C GLY A 16 -18.86 14.26 -17.75
N ALA A 17 -18.55 13.69 -16.59
CA ALA A 17 -17.50 14.14 -15.70
C ALA A 17 -16.12 14.20 -16.40
N PHE A 18 -15.32 15.20 -16.02
CA PHE A 18 -13.93 15.44 -16.45
C PHE A 18 -12.95 14.27 -16.18
N GLU A 19 -13.41 13.12 -15.70
CA GLU A 19 -12.60 12.10 -15.00
C GLU A 19 -11.88 11.09 -15.92
N GLU A 20 -12.14 11.06 -17.23
CA GLU A 20 -11.63 9.99 -18.12
C GLU A 20 -10.84 10.48 -19.35
N ALA A 21 -10.45 11.76 -19.41
CA ALA A 21 -9.66 12.26 -20.53
C ALA A 21 -8.17 11.81 -20.42
N PRO A 22 -7.57 11.26 -21.50
CA PRO A 22 -6.15 10.88 -21.48
C PRO A 22 -5.26 12.12 -21.33
N LEU A 23 -4.37 12.10 -20.34
CA LEU A 23 -3.35 13.13 -20.18
C LEU A 23 -2.25 12.95 -21.24
N SER A 24 -1.84 14.05 -21.88
CA SER A 24 -0.76 14.06 -22.86
C SER A 24 0.00 15.39 -22.82
N GLY A 25 1.19 15.41 -23.42
CA GLY A 25 2.03 16.62 -23.50
C GLY A 25 2.37 17.20 -22.13
N GLY A 26 2.27 18.52 -22.01
CA GLY A 26 2.59 19.24 -20.76
C GLY A 26 1.77 18.76 -19.56
N LEU A 27 0.46 18.49 -19.73
CA LEU A 27 -0.40 18.05 -18.64
C LEU A 27 0.03 16.70 -18.04
N LEU A 28 0.51 15.77 -18.88
CA LEU A 28 1.06 14.51 -18.41
C LEU A 28 2.37 14.74 -17.64
N SER A 29 3.24 15.61 -18.16
CA SER A 29 4.51 15.94 -17.50
C SER A 29 4.27 16.56 -16.12
N ASP A 30 3.34 17.50 -16.02
CA ASP A 30 2.98 18.18 -14.78
C ASP A 30 2.40 17.18 -13.77
N TYR A 31 1.48 16.32 -14.23
CA TYR A 31 0.91 15.25 -13.39
C TYR A 31 1.98 14.29 -12.84
N LEU A 32 2.92 13.84 -13.68
CA LEU A 32 3.99 12.94 -13.24
C LEU A 32 4.94 13.62 -12.25
N SER A 33 5.24 14.90 -12.46
CA SER A 33 6.03 15.71 -11.52
C SER A 33 5.33 15.87 -10.17
N ASP A 34 4.03 16.19 -10.16
CA ASP A 34 3.24 16.30 -8.93
C ASP A 34 3.15 14.95 -8.20
N LEU A 35 3.00 13.86 -8.95
CA LEU A 35 2.97 12.50 -8.40
C LEU A 35 4.30 12.12 -7.75
N GLU A 36 5.43 12.46 -8.37
CA GLU A 36 6.76 12.27 -7.79
C GLU A 36 6.90 13.04 -6.47
N GLY A 37 6.47 14.31 -6.43
CA GLY A 37 6.44 15.12 -5.23
C GLY A 37 5.59 14.50 -4.11
N ALA A 38 4.41 13.99 -4.43
CA ALA A 38 3.54 13.29 -3.49
C ALA A 38 4.18 11.99 -2.95
N CYS A 39 4.87 11.23 -3.81
CA CYS A 39 5.60 10.03 -3.40
C CYS A 39 6.77 10.36 -2.46
N ALA A 40 7.54 11.41 -2.77
CA ALA A 40 8.64 11.89 -1.95
C ALA A 40 8.14 12.36 -0.56
N TYR A 41 7.03 13.09 -0.52
CA TYR A 41 6.38 13.48 0.73
C TYR A 41 5.96 12.26 1.56
N ALA A 42 5.34 11.26 0.94
CA ALA A 42 4.91 10.04 1.62
C ALA A 42 6.09 9.25 2.21
N GLU A 43 7.21 9.15 1.50
CA GLU A 43 8.44 8.53 1.99
C GLU A 43 9.04 9.31 3.16
N ALA A 44 9.12 10.64 3.07
CA ALA A 44 9.58 11.49 4.16
C ALA A 44 8.70 11.34 5.42
N SER A 45 7.38 11.27 5.23
CA SER A 45 6.41 11.04 6.30
C SER A 45 6.64 9.69 6.99
N ARG A 46 6.81 8.59 6.23
CA ARG A 46 7.13 7.26 6.80
C ARG A 46 8.44 7.28 7.60
N ARG A 47 9.48 7.94 7.09
CA ARG A 47 10.76 8.08 7.80
C ARG A 47 10.62 8.89 9.10
N ALA A 48 9.81 9.95 9.09
CA ALA A 48 9.54 10.72 10.30
C ALA A 48 8.81 9.87 11.36
N MET A 49 7.78 9.12 10.96
CA MET A 49 7.07 8.20 11.85
C MET A 49 8.00 7.13 12.45
N LEU A 50 8.85 6.50 11.62
CA LEU A 50 9.83 5.53 12.10
C LEU A 50 10.80 6.13 13.12
N ARG A 51 11.32 7.34 12.87
CA ARG A 51 12.21 8.03 13.82
C ARG A 51 11.52 8.33 15.14
N LEU A 52 10.27 8.79 15.12
CA LEU A 52 9.51 9.09 16.34
C LEU A 52 9.23 7.82 17.16
N ILE A 53 8.82 6.73 16.50
CA ILE A 53 8.57 5.45 17.16
C ILE A 53 9.87 4.89 17.76
N CYS A 54 10.93 4.78 16.97
CA CYS A 54 12.21 4.26 17.45
C CYS A 54 12.80 5.13 18.56
N GLY A 55 12.69 6.47 18.45
CA GLY A 55 13.12 7.40 19.48
C GLY A 55 12.34 7.25 20.79
N GLY A 56 11.01 7.21 20.73
CA GLY A 56 10.15 7.02 21.90
C GLY A 56 10.36 5.68 22.60
N MET A 57 10.60 4.62 21.82
CA MET A 57 10.84 3.27 22.34
C MET A 57 12.31 2.99 22.69
N ARG A 58 13.23 3.92 22.38
CA ARG A 58 14.69 3.75 22.49
C ARG A 58 15.22 2.54 21.72
N TRP A 59 14.62 2.25 20.58
CA TRP A 59 15.02 1.14 19.72
C TRP A 59 16.08 1.57 18.72
N LYS A 60 17.10 0.72 18.54
CA LYS A 60 18.06 0.84 17.45
C LYS A 60 17.50 0.11 16.24
N MET A 61 17.47 0.80 15.10
CA MET A 61 17.02 0.23 13.83
C MET A 61 18.14 -0.60 13.21
N GLU A 62 17.86 -1.86 12.88
CA GLU A 62 18.83 -2.76 12.24
C GLU A 62 18.76 -2.67 10.71
N SER A 63 17.54 -2.64 10.16
CA SER A 63 17.30 -2.56 8.72
C SER A 63 15.99 -1.83 8.43
N VAL A 64 15.88 -1.25 7.24
CA VAL A 64 14.65 -0.61 6.73
C VAL A 64 14.34 -1.16 5.36
N LEU A 65 13.10 -1.59 5.19
CA LEU A 65 12.51 -1.92 3.90
C LEU A 65 11.30 -1.02 3.68
N SER A 66 11.28 -0.28 2.56
CA SER A 66 10.17 0.58 2.16
C SER A 66 9.68 0.10 0.79
N VAL A 67 8.40 -0.24 0.70
CA VAL A 67 7.77 -0.73 -0.53
C VAL A 67 6.54 0.12 -0.82
N VAL A 68 6.56 0.81 -1.96
CA VAL A 68 5.46 1.66 -2.42
C VAL A 68 4.48 0.85 -3.28
N HIS A 69 3.19 1.12 -3.14
CA HIS A 69 2.14 0.36 -3.85
C HIS A 69 1.15 1.21 -4.67
N ASN A 70 1.35 2.54 -4.71
CA ASN A 70 0.55 3.48 -5.49
C ASN A 70 1.50 4.54 -6.09
N TYR A 71 1.88 4.36 -7.34
CA TYR A 71 2.82 5.23 -8.06
C TYR A 71 2.86 4.92 -9.55
N VAL A 72 3.52 5.77 -10.32
CA VAL A 72 3.92 5.47 -11.70
C VAL A 72 5.43 5.30 -11.71
N ASP A 73 5.88 4.17 -12.24
CA ASP A 73 7.29 3.86 -12.42
C ASP A 73 7.72 4.28 -13.83
N CYS A 74 8.53 5.32 -13.91
CA CYS A 74 9.06 5.86 -15.16
C CYS A 74 10.52 5.42 -15.40
N SER A 75 11.02 4.40 -14.69
CA SER A 75 12.42 3.95 -14.83
C SER A 75 12.70 3.24 -16.16
N ASP A 76 11.68 2.60 -16.75
CA ASP A 76 11.76 1.90 -18.02
C ASP A 76 11.16 2.75 -19.16
N THR A 77 11.37 2.33 -20.42
CA THR A 77 10.89 3.06 -21.61
C THR A 77 9.38 3.22 -21.68
N VAL A 78 8.64 2.31 -21.04
CA VAL A 78 7.18 2.35 -20.93
C VAL A 78 6.84 2.52 -19.45
N PRO A 79 6.19 3.63 -19.05
CA PRO A 79 5.80 3.83 -17.66
C PRO A 79 4.83 2.77 -17.16
N ILE A 80 5.02 2.30 -15.93
CA ILE A 80 4.15 1.31 -15.29
C ILE A 80 3.36 1.98 -14.17
N LEU A 81 2.04 2.07 -14.33
CA LEU A 81 1.14 2.47 -13.25
C LEU A 81 0.90 1.29 -12.30
N ARG A 82 1.24 1.46 -11.02
CA ARG A 82 0.91 0.49 -9.97
C ARG A 82 -0.07 1.12 -8.99
N LYS A 83 -1.26 0.51 -8.86
CA LYS A 83 -2.31 0.90 -7.91
C LYS A 83 -2.73 -0.32 -7.09
N GLY A 84 -2.40 -0.32 -5.80
CA GLY A 84 -2.54 -1.50 -4.95
C GLY A 84 -1.62 -2.66 -5.36
N ALA A 85 -0.51 -2.37 -6.02
CA ALA A 85 0.48 -3.35 -6.47
C ALA A 85 1.89 -2.81 -6.24
N ILE A 86 2.84 -3.69 -5.98
CA ILE A 86 4.25 -3.34 -5.73
C ILE A 86 5.12 -3.80 -6.91
N SER A 87 6.32 -3.23 -7.04
CA SER A 87 7.34 -3.86 -7.88
C SER A 87 7.78 -5.18 -7.26
N ALA A 88 8.01 -6.16 -8.12
CA ALA A 88 8.45 -7.50 -7.78
C ALA A 88 9.41 -8.00 -8.88
N LYS A 89 10.38 -7.15 -9.25
CA LYS A 89 11.46 -7.52 -10.17
C LYS A 89 12.24 -8.71 -9.60
N ALA A 90 12.90 -9.48 -10.46
CA ALA A 90 13.58 -10.70 -10.03
C ALA A 90 14.63 -10.41 -8.94
N GLY A 91 14.48 -11.02 -7.77
CA GLY A 91 15.36 -10.84 -6.61
C GLY A 91 15.13 -9.57 -5.80
N GLU A 92 14.16 -8.72 -6.17
CA GLU A 92 13.84 -7.49 -5.44
C GLU A 92 13.22 -7.83 -4.07
N PRO A 93 13.73 -7.28 -2.95
CA PRO A 93 13.11 -7.49 -1.64
C PRO A 93 11.70 -6.90 -1.60
N VAL A 94 10.74 -7.71 -1.17
CA VAL A 94 9.33 -7.31 -1.07
C VAL A 94 8.78 -7.47 0.34
N ALA A 95 7.76 -6.66 0.66
CA ALA A 95 7.00 -6.74 1.90
C ALA A 95 5.50 -6.69 1.59
N ILE A 96 4.75 -7.67 2.10
CA ILE A 96 3.32 -7.83 1.87
C ILE A 96 2.57 -7.80 3.22
N PRO A 97 2.01 -6.65 3.62
CA PRO A 97 1.17 -6.58 4.81
C PRO A 97 -0.11 -7.43 4.66
N ILE A 98 -0.40 -8.25 5.66
CA ILE A 98 -1.60 -9.10 5.70
C ILE A 98 -2.70 -8.34 6.46
N ASN A 99 -2.54 -8.23 7.78
CA ASN A 99 -3.41 -7.48 8.68
C ASN A 99 -2.67 -7.22 10.02
N MET A 100 -3.33 -6.56 10.97
CA MET A 100 -2.71 -6.20 12.26
C MET A 100 -2.33 -7.38 13.17
N ARG A 101 -2.85 -8.59 12.91
CA ARG A 101 -2.57 -9.82 13.67
C ARG A 101 -1.57 -10.72 12.95
N ASP A 102 -1.82 -11.02 11.68
CA ASP A 102 -1.07 -12.00 10.90
C ASP A 102 0.24 -11.43 10.35
N GLY A 103 0.41 -10.11 10.41
CA GLY A 103 1.67 -9.43 10.22
C GLY A 103 2.04 -9.17 8.77
N ILE A 104 3.33 -9.34 8.45
CA ILE A 104 3.92 -8.97 7.15
C ILE A 104 4.69 -10.17 6.60
N LEU A 105 4.49 -10.50 5.33
CA LEU A 105 5.35 -11.44 4.61
C LEU A 105 6.52 -10.68 4.00
N LEU A 106 7.73 -11.20 4.21
CA LEU A 106 8.93 -10.78 3.50
C LEU A 106 9.29 -11.83 2.46
N GLY A 107 9.87 -11.37 1.36
CA GLY A 107 10.24 -12.26 0.27
C GLY A 107 11.06 -11.54 -0.79
N GLU A 108 11.17 -12.19 -1.93
CA GLU A 108 11.80 -11.65 -3.12
C GLU A 108 10.86 -11.76 -4.32
N GLY A 109 10.88 -10.74 -5.18
CA GLY A 109 10.16 -10.75 -6.44
C GLY A 109 10.68 -11.83 -7.39
N LEU A 110 9.78 -12.44 -8.16
CA LEU A 110 10.11 -13.46 -9.16
C LEU A 110 10.33 -12.87 -10.55
N GLY A 111 10.06 -11.58 -10.76
CA GLY A 111 10.20 -10.93 -12.07
C GLY A 111 9.23 -11.48 -13.11
N ASN A 112 7.99 -11.77 -12.72
CA ASN A 112 7.03 -12.40 -13.63
C ASN A 112 6.60 -11.41 -14.74
N PRO A 113 6.93 -11.68 -16.02
CA PRO A 113 6.64 -10.75 -17.12
C PRO A 113 5.15 -10.65 -17.44
N GLU A 114 4.35 -11.69 -17.16
CA GLU A 114 2.89 -11.64 -17.37
C GLU A 114 2.19 -10.62 -16.45
N TRP A 115 2.87 -10.24 -15.36
CA TRP A 115 2.38 -9.30 -14.36
C TRP A 115 3.13 -7.97 -14.38
N ASN A 116 3.85 -7.65 -15.46
CA ASN A 116 4.73 -6.48 -15.54
C ASN A 116 5.66 -6.38 -14.32
N GLU A 117 6.23 -7.53 -13.93
CA GLU A 117 7.14 -7.66 -12.79
C GLU A 117 6.57 -7.04 -11.51
N SER A 118 5.28 -7.30 -11.23
CA SER A 118 4.55 -6.73 -10.11
C SER A 118 3.91 -7.81 -9.23
N ALA A 119 3.60 -7.45 -7.98
CA ALA A 119 2.90 -8.31 -7.03
C ALA A 119 1.78 -7.57 -6.29
N PRO A 120 0.77 -8.29 -5.75
CA PRO A 120 -0.22 -7.71 -4.84
C PRO A 120 0.44 -7.06 -3.62
N HIS A 121 0.00 -5.86 -3.22
CA HIS A 121 0.59 -5.19 -2.06
C HIS A 121 0.14 -5.75 -0.70
N GLY A 122 -1.00 -6.46 -0.65
CA GLY A 122 -1.57 -6.92 0.62
C GLY A 122 -2.77 -7.85 0.42
N ALA A 123 -3.34 -8.33 1.52
CA ALA A 123 -4.40 -9.36 1.50
C ALA A 123 -5.71 -8.90 0.85
N GLY A 124 -5.95 -7.60 0.76
CA GLY A 124 -7.21 -7.06 0.27
C GLY A 124 -8.34 -7.23 1.30
N ARG A 125 -9.31 -6.32 1.24
CA ARG A 125 -10.44 -6.30 2.18
C ARG A 125 -11.56 -7.22 1.71
N ILE A 126 -12.22 -7.88 2.66
CA ILE A 126 -13.45 -8.65 2.43
C ILE A 126 -14.69 -7.92 2.95
N LEU A 127 -14.52 -7.04 3.95
CA LEU A 127 -15.60 -6.22 4.49
C LEU A 127 -15.42 -4.74 4.13
N LYS A 128 -16.53 -4.10 3.73
CA LYS A 128 -16.61 -2.64 3.63
C LYS A 128 -16.40 -2.04 5.01
N ARG A 129 -15.71 -0.89 5.09
CA ARG A 129 -15.36 -0.22 6.36
C ARG A 129 -16.55 -0.07 7.31
N ASP A 130 -17.68 0.40 6.79
CA ASP A 130 -18.88 0.66 7.60
C ASP A 130 -19.58 -0.62 8.07
N ALA A 131 -19.42 -1.72 7.32
CA ALA A 131 -20.03 -3.00 7.69
C ALA A 131 -19.33 -3.64 8.90
N VAL A 132 -18.04 -3.35 9.11
CA VAL A 132 -17.26 -3.95 10.20
C VAL A 132 -17.81 -3.57 11.57
N LYS A 133 -18.29 -2.34 11.74
CA LYS A 133 -18.86 -1.84 13.00
C LYS A 133 -20.14 -2.56 13.43
N ASN A 134 -20.83 -3.21 12.49
CA ASN A 134 -22.05 -3.95 12.77
C ASN A 134 -21.78 -5.41 13.19
N VAL A 135 -20.56 -5.90 12.99
CA VAL A 135 -20.20 -7.31 13.19
C VAL A 135 -19.08 -7.52 14.22
N LEU A 136 -18.30 -6.48 14.52
CA LEU A 136 -17.18 -6.54 15.46
C LEU A 136 -17.32 -5.50 16.56
N THR A 137 -16.90 -5.88 17.77
CA THR A 137 -16.85 -5.00 18.94
C THR A 137 -15.41 -4.73 19.35
N VAL A 138 -15.19 -3.59 20.00
CA VAL A 138 -13.86 -3.19 20.51
C VAL A 138 -13.32 -4.21 21.51
N SER A 139 -14.18 -4.78 22.37
CA SER A 139 -13.79 -5.81 23.34
C SER A 139 -13.28 -7.06 22.64
N ARG A 140 -14.00 -7.55 21.63
CA ARG A 140 -13.60 -8.73 20.85
C ARG A 140 -12.26 -8.52 20.16
N LEU A 141 -12.05 -7.37 19.51
CA LEU A 141 -10.78 -7.06 18.87
C LEU A 141 -9.63 -7.00 19.89
N ARG A 142 -9.85 -6.44 21.09
CA ARG A 142 -8.85 -6.43 22.17
C ARG A 142 -8.52 -7.84 22.65
N GLU A 143 -9.53 -8.68 22.85
CA GLU A 143 -9.34 -10.07 23.27
C GLU A 143 -8.56 -10.87 22.23
N GLU A 144 -8.90 -10.72 20.95
CA GLU A 144 -8.21 -11.37 19.84
C GLU A 144 -6.73 -10.97 19.77
N MET A 145 -6.44 -9.65 19.79
CA MET A 145 -5.07 -9.15 19.75
C MET A 145 -4.27 -9.60 20.98
N LYS A 146 -4.88 -9.60 22.17
CA LYS A 146 -4.27 -10.11 23.40
C LYS A 146 -4.00 -11.61 23.32
N ALA A 147 -4.92 -12.40 22.78
CA ALA A 147 -4.74 -13.84 22.59
C ALA A 147 -3.60 -14.16 21.61
N ALA A 148 -3.37 -13.29 20.61
CA ALA A 148 -2.23 -13.37 19.71
C ALA A 148 -0.91 -12.84 20.32
N GLY A 149 -0.93 -12.35 21.57
CA GLY A 149 0.26 -11.79 22.24
C GLY A 149 0.63 -10.38 21.76
N ILE A 150 -0.26 -9.68 21.09
CA ILE A 150 0.00 -8.39 20.43
C ILE A 150 -0.51 -7.25 21.29
N GLN A 151 0.39 -6.31 21.63
CA GLN A 151 0.05 -5.09 22.33
C GLN A 151 -0.41 -4.02 21.35
N SER A 152 -1.63 -3.52 21.49
CA SER A 152 -2.18 -2.51 20.59
C SER A 152 -2.89 -1.40 21.37
N PRO A 153 -2.15 -0.36 21.81
CA PRO A 153 -2.70 0.71 22.65
C PRO A 153 -3.76 1.57 21.93
N SER A 154 -3.81 1.49 20.59
CA SER A 154 -4.72 2.28 19.76
C SER A 154 -6.06 1.63 19.46
N ILE A 155 -6.41 0.49 20.08
CA ILE A 155 -7.71 -0.17 19.79
C ILE A 155 -8.88 0.68 20.32
N SER A 156 -9.68 1.18 19.40
CA SER A 156 -10.90 1.95 19.66
C SER A 156 -12.01 1.58 18.65
N ALA A 157 -13.20 2.19 18.80
CA ALA A 157 -14.29 2.02 17.83
C ALA A 157 -13.91 2.53 16.43
N GLU A 158 -12.93 3.43 16.33
CA GLU A 158 -12.47 4.02 15.08
C GLU A 158 -11.50 3.11 14.33
N THR A 159 -10.82 2.19 15.03
CA THR A 159 -9.87 1.26 14.43
C THR A 159 -10.51 -0.11 14.14
N LEU A 160 -11.83 -0.25 14.31
CA LEU A 160 -12.53 -1.51 14.06
C LEU A 160 -12.46 -1.92 12.59
N ASP A 161 -12.46 -0.96 11.66
CA ASP A 161 -12.36 -1.26 10.24
C ASP A 161 -10.99 -1.82 9.82
N GLU A 162 -10.01 -1.80 10.73
CA GLU A 162 -8.67 -2.37 10.57
C GLU A 162 -8.53 -3.76 11.22
N ALA A 163 -9.59 -4.31 11.80
CA ALA A 163 -9.61 -5.62 12.44
C ALA A 163 -9.15 -6.74 11.48
N PRO A 164 -8.50 -7.81 11.99
CA PRO A 164 -8.04 -8.92 11.17
C PRO A 164 -9.14 -9.52 10.27
N GLU A 165 -10.37 -9.64 10.77
CA GLU A 165 -11.51 -10.19 10.01
C GLU A 165 -12.02 -9.27 8.89
N ALA A 166 -11.55 -8.03 8.80
CA ALA A 166 -11.85 -7.16 7.67
C ALA A 166 -11.05 -7.52 6.41
N TYR A 167 -10.00 -8.33 6.55
CA TYR A 167 -9.05 -8.69 5.50
C TYR A 167 -9.12 -10.19 5.14
N ARG A 168 -8.65 -10.55 3.94
CA ARG A 168 -8.50 -11.97 3.57
C ARG A 168 -7.51 -12.67 4.49
N ALA A 169 -7.70 -13.97 4.67
CA ALA A 169 -6.80 -14.76 5.49
C ALA A 169 -5.46 -14.99 4.78
N LEU A 170 -4.42 -15.28 5.56
CA LEU A 170 -3.11 -15.64 5.04
C LEU A 170 -3.15 -16.83 4.06
N ALA A 171 -4.02 -17.81 4.32
CA ALA A 171 -4.17 -18.96 3.43
C ALA A 171 -4.66 -18.56 2.03
N ASP A 172 -5.43 -17.48 1.92
CA ASP A 172 -6.00 -17.01 0.66
C ASP A 172 -5.00 -16.21 -0.17
N ILE A 173 -4.08 -15.49 0.48
CA ILE A 173 -3.11 -14.62 -0.21
C ILE A 173 -1.91 -15.40 -0.76
N LEU A 174 -1.49 -16.48 -0.10
CA LEU A 174 -0.29 -17.23 -0.48
C LEU A 174 -0.36 -17.77 -1.93
N PRO A 175 -1.46 -18.39 -2.39
CA PRO A 175 -1.57 -18.83 -3.78
C PRO A 175 -1.51 -17.68 -4.79
N ALA A 176 -2.06 -16.51 -4.43
CA ALA A 176 -2.02 -15.32 -5.30
C ALA A 176 -0.61 -14.70 -5.40
N LEU A 177 0.20 -14.85 -4.36
CA LEU A 177 1.60 -14.39 -4.35
C LEU A 177 2.54 -15.35 -5.06
N ALA A 178 2.27 -16.65 -5.02
CA ALA A 178 3.15 -17.70 -5.56
C ALA A 178 3.74 -17.42 -6.97
N PRO A 179 2.99 -16.89 -7.97
CA PRO A 179 3.56 -16.60 -9.28
C PRO A 179 4.45 -15.35 -9.34
N THR A 180 4.46 -14.50 -8.31
CA THR A 180 5.11 -13.18 -8.33
C THR A 180 6.13 -12.97 -7.23
N VAL A 181 6.03 -13.70 -6.11
CA VAL A 181 6.88 -13.53 -4.92
C VAL A 181 7.28 -14.88 -4.34
N ARG A 182 8.57 -15.05 -4.07
CA ARG A 182 9.11 -16.09 -3.21
C ARG A 182 9.11 -15.59 -1.77
N VAL A 183 8.16 -16.06 -0.97
CA VAL A 183 8.08 -15.72 0.47
C VAL A 183 9.22 -16.41 1.21
N THR A 184 10.00 -15.64 1.97
CA THR A 184 11.17 -16.13 2.73
C THR A 184 10.93 -16.10 4.23
N GLN A 185 10.12 -15.16 4.73
CA GLN A 185 9.89 -14.98 6.16
C GLN A 185 8.51 -14.37 6.42
N ARG A 186 7.96 -14.63 7.61
CA ARG A 186 6.81 -13.90 8.14
C ARG A 186 7.20 -13.19 9.43
N LEU A 187 6.95 -11.88 9.50
CA LEU A 187 7.06 -11.08 10.70
C LEU A 187 5.69 -10.98 11.38
N VAL A 188 5.60 -11.41 12.63
CA VAL A 188 4.40 -11.27 13.47
C VAL A 188 4.61 -10.09 14.42
N PRO A 189 3.67 -9.14 14.51
CA PRO A 189 3.86 -7.94 15.32
C PRO A 189 3.80 -8.27 16.81
N VAL A 190 4.65 -7.61 17.59
CA VAL A 190 4.52 -7.56 19.07
C VAL A 190 3.75 -6.30 19.48
N TRP A 191 3.91 -5.21 18.72
CA TRP A 191 3.24 -3.94 18.91
C TRP A 191 2.49 -3.54 17.63
N CYS A 192 1.26 -3.08 17.77
CA CYS A 192 0.48 -2.49 16.68
C CYS A 192 0.01 -1.09 17.07
N PHE A 193 0.32 -0.10 16.23
CA PHE A 193 -0.15 1.27 16.39
C PHE A 193 -0.99 1.63 15.18
N LYS A 194 -2.22 2.10 15.42
CA LYS A 194 -3.16 2.57 14.42
C LYS A 194 -3.53 4.02 14.73
N GLY A 195 -3.63 4.84 13.68
CA GLY A 195 -4.11 6.21 13.82
C GLY A 195 -5.60 6.23 14.11
N GLY A 196 -6.02 6.93 15.16
CA GLY A 196 -7.41 7.34 15.37
C GLY A 196 -7.62 8.78 14.90
N LYS A 197 -8.88 9.22 14.83
CA LYS A 197 -9.20 10.64 14.67
C LYS A 197 -9.09 11.29 16.06
N GLY A 198 -7.86 11.68 16.41
CA GLY A 198 -7.62 12.59 17.54
C GLY A 198 -8.09 14.00 17.21
#